data_AF-A0A7X5IAE7-F1
#
_entry.id   AF-A0A7X5IAE7-F1
#
_cell.length_a   1.000
_cell.length_b   1.000
_cell.length_c   1.000
_cell.angle_alpha   90.00
_cell.angle_beta   90.00
_cell.angle_gamma   90.00
#
_symmetry.space_group_name_H-M   'P 1'
#
loop_
_entity.id
_entity.type
_entity.pdbx_description
1 polymer ?
#
loop_
_entity_poly.entity_id
_entity_poly.type
_entity_poly.pdbx_seq_one_letter_code
_entity_poly.pdbx_strand_id
1 'polypeptide(L)'
;MAKLVYRFLESAYKQYIENWCASRGYKVEDWNSSNGFNGESFVTFVEFCTNEFRDENVMKELLSNEDFQFWQTLSNEDIKIDTYKLPVTWEVYDTVEIEATSLEEAVEIFEETKDDIELPNNPEYVDGSFQLSDSDIDFLKLFNS
;
A
#
# COMPACT_ATOMS: atom_id res chain seq x y z
N MET A 1 -9.73 -5.32 19.42
CA MET A 1 -8.82 -6.47 19.40
C MET A 1 -8.13 -6.60 18.05
N ALA A 2 -8.84 -6.76 16.93
CA ALA A 2 -8.25 -6.88 15.59
C ALA A 2 -7.22 -5.78 15.21
N LYS A 3 -7.51 -4.50 15.48
CA LYS A 3 -6.57 -3.39 15.20
C LYS A 3 -5.27 -3.47 16.03
N LEU A 4 -5.33 -4.03 17.24
CA LEU A 4 -4.15 -4.21 18.09
C LEU A 4 -3.29 -5.37 17.58
N VAL A 5 -3.93 -6.50 17.24
CA VAL A 5 -3.26 -7.66 16.64
C VAL A 5 -2.58 -7.29 15.32
N TYR A 6 -3.27 -6.57 14.44
CA TYR A 6 -2.68 -6.11 13.17
C TYR A 6 -1.44 -5.24 13.40
N ARG A 7 -1.50 -4.28 14.33
CA ARG A 7 -0.35 -3.43 14.67
C ARG A 7 0.82 -4.23 15.22
N PHE A 8 0.55 -5.26 16.01
CA PHE A 8 1.57 -6.16 16.52
C PHE A 8 2.22 -6.96 15.38
N LEU A 9 1.42 -7.55 14.49
CA LEU A 9 1.90 -8.25 13.29
C LEU A 9 2.76 -7.34 12.41
N GLU A 10 2.31 -6.10 12.16
CA GLU A 10 3.04 -5.11 11.38
C GLU A 10 4.39 -4.77 12.02
N SER A 11 4.41 -4.61 13.35
CA SER A 11 5.65 -4.36 14.11
C SER A 11 6.62 -5.55 14.04
N ALA A 12 6.11 -6.78 14.22
CA ALA A 12 6.92 -7.99 14.10
C ALA A 12 7.48 -8.14 12.69
N TYR A 13 6.68 -7.87 11.65
CA TYR A 13 7.13 -7.94 10.26
C TYR A 13 8.22 -6.91 9.94
N LYS A 14 8.13 -5.69 10.47
CA LYS A 14 9.20 -4.68 10.33
C LYS A 14 10.50 -5.15 10.95
N GLN A 15 10.45 -5.68 12.18
CA GLN A 15 11.63 -6.27 12.83
C GLN A 15 12.18 -7.43 11.99
N TYR A 16 11.31 -8.26 11.40
CA TYR A 16 11.72 -9.40 10.58
C TYR A 16 12.49 -8.93 9.35
N ILE A 17 11.98 -7.92 8.65
CA ILE A 17 12.67 -7.30 7.51
C ILE A 17 14.04 -6.76 7.93
N GLU A 18 14.10 -6.01 9.04
CA GLU A 18 15.35 -5.43 9.55
C GLU A 18 16.38 -6.51 9.89
N ASN A 19 15.98 -7.58 10.59
CA ASN A 19 16.85 -8.70 10.92
C ASN A 19 17.30 -9.48 9.66
N TRP A 20 16.36 -9.76 8.74
CA TRP A 20 16.64 -10.44 7.47
C TRP A 20 17.67 -9.67 6.64
N CYS A 21 17.55 -8.34 6.58
CA CYS A 21 18.50 -7.48 5.89
C CYS A 21 19.86 -7.44 6.61
N ALA A 22 19.86 -7.20 7.92
CA ALA A 22 21.08 -7.09 8.72
C ALA A 22 21.93 -8.37 8.68
N SER A 23 21.29 -9.54 8.75
CA SER A 23 21.97 -10.84 8.66
C SER A 23 22.65 -11.08 7.31
N ARG A 24 22.27 -10.34 6.26
CA ARG A 24 22.84 -10.42 4.91
C ARG A 24 23.69 -9.21 4.53
N GLY A 25 23.83 -8.24 5.43
CA GLY A 25 24.56 -6.99 5.18
C GLY A 25 23.82 -6.02 4.25
N TYR A 26 22.51 -6.19 4.07
CA TYR A 26 21.67 -5.25 3.33
C TYR A 26 21.13 -4.15 4.23
N LYS A 27 20.82 -3.00 3.62
CA LYS A 27 20.00 -1.97 4.24
C LYS A 27 18.61 -2.00 3.63
N VAL A 28 17.59 -1.84 4.46
CA VAL A 28 16.18 -1.86 4.02
C VAL A 28 15.90 -0.80 2.95
N GLU A 29 16.55 0.37 3.07
CA GLU A 29 16.43 1.48 2.12
C GLU A 29 16.91 1.18 0.69
N ASP A 30 17.77 0.17 0.54
CA ASP A 30 18.29 -0.25 -0.77
C ASP A 30 17.35 -1.25 -1.48
N TRP A 31 16.25 -1.65 -0.84
CA TRP A 31 15.31 -2.63 -1.40
C TRP A 31 14.53 -2.06 -2.58
N ASN A 32 14.50 -2.80 -3.69
CA ASN A 32 13.75 -2.45 -4.89
C ASN A 32 12.54 -3.38 -5.05
N SER A 33 11.34 -2.84 -5.24
CA SER A 33 10.12 -3.65 -5.37
C SER A 33 10.08 -4.55 -6.62
N SER A 34 10.84 -4.23 -7.67
CA SER A 34 10.90 -5.01 -8.90
C SER A 34 11.96 -6.12 -8.89
N ASN A 35 13.05 -5.96 -8.12
CA ASN A 35 14.20 -6.89 -8.16
C ASN A 35 14.77 -7.25 -6.77
N GLY A 36 14.10 -6.84 -5.68
CA GLY A 36 14.58 -7.02 -4.31
C GLY A 36 16.00 -6.51 -4.11
N PHE A 37 16.85 -7.38 -3.55
CA PHE A 37 18.30 -7.25 -3.45
C PHE A 37 18.98 -8.20 -4.43
N ASN A 38 19.15 -7.76 -5.69
CA ASN A 38 19.76 -8.58 -6.75
C ASN A 38 19.08 -9.94 -6.96
N GLY A 39 17.75 -9.99 -6.87
CA GLY A 39 16.95 -11.21 -7.03
C GLY A 39 16.60 -11.92 -5.72
N GLU A 40 17.17 -11.51 -4.58
CA GLU A 40 16.74 -11.97 -3.25
C GLU A 40 15.73 -11.01 -2.63
N SER A 41 14.77 -11.52 -1.86
CA SER A 41 13.85 -10.68 -1.08
C SER A 41 13.42 -11.40 0.19
N PHE A 42 13.14 -10.63 1.23
CA PHE A 42 12.30 -11.10 2.33
C PHE A 42 10.90 -11.45 1.79
N VAL A 43 10.21 -12.34 2.50
CA VAL A 43 8.83 -12.77 2.15
C VAL A 43 7.84 -11.64 2.34
N THR A 44 6.69 -11.71 1.67
CA THR A 44 5.60 -10.73 1.84
C THR A 44 4.99 -10.77 3.24
N PHE A 45 4.22 -9.74 3.62
CA PHE A 45 3.55 -9.70 4.92
C PHE A 45 2.63 -10.91 5.16
N VAL A 46 1.90 -11.36 4.12
CA VAL A 46 1.01 -12.52 4.20
C VAL A 46 1.82 -13.81 4.39
N GLU A 47 2.90 -13.99 3.65
CA GLU A 47 3.78 -15.16 3.78
C GLU A 47 4.47 -15.19 5.15
N PHE A 48 4.89 -14.02 5.66
CA PHE A 48 5.40 -13.88 7.03
C PHE A 48 4.35 -14.33 8.05
N CYS A 49 3.12 -13.81 7.98
CA CYS A 49 2.04 -14.19 8.90
C CYS A 49 1.68 -15.68 8.82
N THR A 50 1.84 -16.30 7.64
CA THR A 50 1.50 -17.70 7.40
C THR A 50 2.59 -18.65 7.89
N ASN A 51 3.86 -18.27 7.75
CA ASN A 51 5.00 -19.17 7.99
C ASN A 51 5.83 -18.68 9.18
N GLU A 52 6.57 -17.59 9.00
CA GLU A 52 7.59 -17.10 9.93
C GLU A 52 6.99 -16.72 11.30
N PHE A 53 5.84 -16.05 11.30
CA PHE A 53 5.14 -15.64 12.53
C PHE A 53 4.63 -16.82 13.35
N ARG A 54 4.48 -17.99 12.73
CA ARG A 54 4.04 -19.23 13.40
C ARG A 54 5.22 -20.06 13.93
N ASP A 55 6.45 -19.69 13.60
CA ASP A 55 7.66 -20.37 14.10
C ASP A 55 8.14 -19.73 15.42
N GLU A 56 8.12 -20.52 16.50
CA GLU A 56 8.53 -20.07 17.82
C GLU A 56 9.99 -19.62 17.87
N ASN A 57 10.90 -20.28 17.15
CA ASN A 57 12.32 -19.92 17.17
C ASN A 57 12.53 -18.58 16.48
N VAL A 58 11.89 -18.38 15.32
CA VAL A 58 11.94 -17.09 14.61
C VAL A 58 11.43 -15.98 15.51
N MET A 59 10.27 -16.15 16.14
CA MET A 59 9.69 -15.12 17.00
C MET A 59 10.50 -14.87 18.28
N LYS A 60 11.14 -15.90 18.84
CA LYS A 60 11.98 -15.77 20.03
C LYS A 60 13.28 -15.01 19.76
N GLU A 61 13.87 -15.18 18.57
CA GLU A 61 15.05 -14.41 18.14
C GLU A 61 14.69 -12.98 17.77
N LEU A 62 13.47 -12.79 17.25
CA LEU A 62 13.02 -11.53 16.69
C LEU A 62 12.51 -10.54 17.73
N LEU A 63 11.70 -11.02 18.67
CA LEU A 63 10.90 -10.18 19.56
C LEU A 63 11.62 -9.91 20.88
N SER A 64 11.25 -8.80 21.53
CA SER A 64 11.59 -8.57 22.92
C SER A 64 10.96 -9.65 23.81
N ASN A 65 11.50 -9.88 25.02
CA ASN A 65 10.91 -10.84 25.95
C ASN A 65 9.42 -10.54 26.25
N GLU A 66 9.05 -9.26 26.35
CA GLU A 66 7.67 -8.84 26.60
C GLU A 66 6.77 -9.14 25.39
N ASP A 67 7.21 -8.75 24.19
CA ASP A 67 6.49 -9.02 22.94
C ASP A 67 6.37 -10.51 22.65
N PHE A 68 7.39 -11.30 22.99
CA PHE A 68 7.37 -12.75 22.85
C PHE A 68 6.33 -13.39 23.76
N GLN A 69 6.19 -12.94 25.01
CA GLN A 69 5.11 -13.39 25.89
C GLN A 69 3.74 -13.02 25.34
N PHE A 70 3.58 -11.82 24.78
CA PHE A 70 2.34 -11.43 24.12
C PHE A 70 2.05 -12.28 22.88
N TRP A 71 3.06 -12.52 22.04
CA TRP A 71 2.96 -13.41 20.89
C TRP A 71 2.49 -14.81 21.28
N GLN A 72 2.98 -15.39 22.37
CA GLN A 72 2.53 -16.71 22.85
C GLN A 72 1.02 -16.76 23.18
N THR A 73 0.42 -15.62 23.54
CA THR A 73 -1.04 -15.54 23.73
C THR A 73 -1.78 -15.52 22.40
N LEU A 74 -1.18 -14.94 21.35
CA LEU A 74 -1.76 -14.82 20.01
C LEU A 74 -1.49 -16.04 19.12
N SER A 75 -0.38 -16.75 19.31
CA SER A 75 0.04 -17.85 18.43
C SER A 75 -0.90 -19.06 18.49
N ASN A 76 -1.71 -19.16 19.55
CA ASN A 76 -2.76 -20.14 19.69
C ASN A 76 -4.08 -19.72 19.00
N GLU A 77 -4.21 -18.45 18.58
CA GLU A 77 -5.34 -17.98 17.81
C GLU A 77 -5.12 -18.24 16.32
N ASP A 78 -6.16 -18.66 15.60
CA ASP A 78 -6.09 -18.83 14.15
C ASP A 78 -6.26 -17.47 13.45
N ILE A 79 -5.21 -16.64 13.52
CA ILE A 79 -5.18 -15.34 12.89
C ILE A 79 -4.93 -15.54 11.40
N LYS A 80 -5.94 -15.20 10.58
CA LYS A 80 -5.85 -15.22 9.12
C LYS A 80 -5.71 -13.80 8.59
N ILE A 81 -4.64 -13.55 7.83
CA ILE A 81 -4.41 -12.30 7.10
C ILE A 81 -4.52 -12.63 5.61
N ASP A 82 -5.39 -11.90 4.92
CA ASP A 82 -5.57 -11.98 3.48
C ASP A 82 -5.30 -10.61 2.84
N THR A 83 -4.88 -10.61 1.57
CA THR A 83 -4.73 -9.40 0.77
C THR A 83 -6.03 -9.09 0.05
N TYR A 84 -6.54 -7.87 0.21
CA TYR A 84 -7.75 -7.40 -0.47
C TYR A 84 -7.41 -6.30 -1.48
N LYS A 85 -8.00 -6.38 -2.67
CA LYS A 85 -7.99 -5.32 -3.68
C LYS A 85 -9.14 -4.37 -3.40
N LEU A 86 -8.84 -3.09 -3.17
CA LEU A 86 -9.83 -2.06 -2.96
C LEU A 86 -9.77 -1.07 -4.13
N PRO A 87 -10.89 -0.83 -4.85
CA PRO A 87 -10.94 0.18 -5.88
C PRO A 87 -10.81 1.57 -5.24
N VAL A 88 -9.94 2.37 -5.82
CA VAL A 88 -9.67 3.75 -5.40
C VAL A 88 -9.80 4.67 -6.59
N THR A 89 -10.22 5.90 -6.32
CA THR A 89 -10.22 7.00 -7.27
C THR A 89 -9.28 8.09 -6.77
N TRP A 90 -8.71 8.80 -7.72
CA TRP A 90 -7.84 9.94 -7.51
C TRP A 90 -8.00 10.88 -8.68
N GLU A 91 -7.71 12.16 -8.47
CA GLU A 91 -7.84 13.20 -9.49
C GLU A 91 -6.47 13.76 -9.84
N VAL A 92 -6.37 14.21 -11.08
CA VAL A 92 -5.22 14.95 -11.60
C VAL A 92 -5.68 16.21 -12.29
N TYR A 93 -4.80 17.22 -12.35
CA TYR A 93 -5.04 18.46 -13.08
C TYR A 93 -3.85 18.79 -13.97
N ASP A 94 -4.12 19.50 -15.05
CA ASP A 94 -3.11 20.06 -15.95
C ASP A 94 -3.73 21.32 -16.58
N THR A 95 -2.96 22.03 -17.40
CA THR A 95 -3.43 23.21 -18.13
C THR A 95 -3.56 22.94 -19.62
N VAL A 96 -4.59 23.52 -20.23
CA VAL A 96 -4.75 23.59 -21.69
C VAL A 96 -4.52 25.03 -22.15
N GLU A 97 -4.05 25.21 -23.38
CA GLU A 97 -3.86 26.52 -23.99
C GLU A 97 -5.01 26.83 -24.95
N ILE A 98 -5.67 27.98 -24.77
CA ILE A 98 -6.76 28.44 -25.63
C ILE A 98 -6.45 29.84 -26.12
N GLU A 99 -6.48 30.03 -27.43
CA GLU A 99 -6.30 31.33 -28.07
C GLU A 99 -7.64 32.10 -28.08
N ALA A 100 -7.68 33.27 -27.41
CA ALA A 100 -8.85 34.12 -27.33
C ALA A 100 -8.47 35.60 -27.12
N THR A 101 -9.41 36.52 -27.31
CA THR A 101 -9.21 37.96 -27.12
C THR A 101 -9.44 38.43 -25.67
N SER A 102 -10.08 37.60 -24.84
CA SER A 102 -10.18 37.79 -23.40
C SER A 102 -10.23 36.45 -22.64
N LEU A 103 -10.07 36.50 -21.32
CA LEU A 103 -10.17 35.30 -20.48
C LEU A 103 -11.60 34.75 -20.48
N GLU A 104 -12.60 35.63 -20.52
CA GLU A 104 -14.01 35.25 -20.60
C GLU A 104 -14.30 34.50 -21.91
N GLU A 105 -13.81 35.01 -23.05
CA GLU A 105 -13.92 34.32 -24.34
C GLU A 105 -13.19 32.97 -24.33
N ALA A 106 -12.01 32.88 -23.70
CA ALA A 106 -11.30 31.60 -23.55
C ALA A 106 -12.12 30.55 -22.78
N VAL A 107 -12.85 30.96 -21.73
CA VAL A 107 -13.75 30.08 -20.98
C VAL A 107 -14.95 29.66 -21.83
N GLU A 108 -15.54 30.58 -22.60
CA GLU A 108 -16.64 30.26 -23.53
C GLU A 108 -16.19 29.25 -24.59
N ILE A 109 -15.04 29.48 -25.23
CA ILE A 109 -14.44 28.56 -26.20
C ILE A 109 -14.19 27.19 -25.57
N PHE A 110 -13.63 27.14 -24.35
CA PHE A 110 -13.42 25.88 -23.64
C PHE A 110 -14.73 25.10 -23.47
N GLU A 111 -15.77 25.73 -22.92
CA GLU A 111 -17.04 25.04 -22.66
C GLU A 111 -17.72 24.52 -23.94
N GLU A 112 -17.58 25.25 -25.06
CA GLU A 112 -18.09 24.85 -26.37
C GLU A 112 -17.30 23.70 -27.02
N THR A 113 -16.01 23.57 -26.71
CA THR A 113 -15.09 22.67 -27.42
C THR A 113 -14.46 21.58 -26.55
N LYS A 114 -14.73 21.53 -25.24
CA LYS A 114 -14.09 20.60 -24.28
C LYS A 114 -14.16 19.12 -24.65
N ASP A 115 -15.17 18.70 -25.39
CA ASP A 115 -15.32 17.31 -25.84
C ASP A 115 -14.35 16.95 -26.99
N ASP A 116 -13.81 17.96 -27.68
CA ASP A 116 -12.83 17.83 -28.78
C ASP A 116 -11.38 18.14 -28.33
N ILE A 117 -11.19 18.68 -27.13
CA ILE A 117 -9.86 18.99 -26.57
C ILE A 117 -9.22 17.70 -26.07
N GLU A 118 -8.03 17.38 -26.57
CA GLU A 118 -7.27 16.23 -26.08
C GLU A 118 -6.89 16.41 -24.60
N LEU A 119 -6.92 15.32 -23.84
CA LEU A 119 -6.45 15.34 -22.47
C LEU A 119 -4.95 15.70 -22.43
N PRO A 120 -4.56 16.64 -21.57
CA PRO A 120 -3.15 16.96 -21.38
C PRO A 120 -2.31 15.75 -20.95
N ASN A 121 -1.01 15.80 -21.23
CA ASN A 121 -0.10 14.66 -21.06
C ASN A 121 0.92 14.82 -19.91
N ASN A 122 0.87 15.93 -19.17
CA ASN A 122 1.76 16.18 -18.04
C ASN A 122 0.99 16.54 -16.76
N PRO A 123 0.04 15.69 -16.32
CA PRO A 123 -0.86 16.04 -15.24
C PRO A 123 -0.17 15.99 -13.87
N GLU A 124 -0.58 16.89 -12.98
CA GLU A 124 -0.20 16.95 -11.58
C GLU A 124 -1.28 16.33 -10.69
N TYR A 125 -0.86 15.70 -9.58
CA TYR A 125 -1.78 15.12 -8.62
C TYR A 125 -2.59 16.19 -7.87
N VAL A 126 -3.90 16.02 -7.78
CA VAL A 126 -4.75 16.83 -6.90
C VAL A 126 -4.62 16.30 -5.47
N ASP A 127 -3.90 17.04 -4.63
CA ASP A 127 -3.69 16.63 -3.24
C ASP A 127 -5.00 16.45 -2.47
N GLY A 128 -5.09 15.36 -1.71
CA GLY A 128 -6.28 14.96 -0.98
C GLY A 128 -7.41 14.31 -1.80
N SER A 129 -7.26 14.11 -3.11
CA SER A 129 -8.29 13.45 -3.95
C SER A 129 -8.35 11.92 -3.81
N PHE A 130 -7.30 11.31 -3.24
CA PHE A 130 -7.21 9.86 -3.08
C PHE A 130 -8.25 9.32 -2.10
N GLN A 131 -9.18 8.50 -2.61
CA GLN A 131 -10.28 7.95 -1.82
C GLN A 131 -10.73 6.57 -2.33
N LEU A 132 -11.45 5.83 -1.49
CA LEU A 132 -12.13 4.61 -1.91
C LEU A 132 -13.23 4.96 -2.92
N SER A 133 -13.30 4.21 -4.02
CA SER A 133 -14.36 4.42 -5.02
C SER A 133 -15.75 4.07 -4.47
N ASP A 134 -15.81 3.06 -3.60
CA ASP A 134 -17.02 2.66 -2.90
C ASP A 134 -16.65 1.94 -1.59
N SER A 135 -17.57 1.90 -0.63
CA SER A 135 -17.46 1.19 0.63
C SER A 135 -18.43 0.00 0.77
N ASP A 136 -19.31 -0.21 -0.22
CA ASP A 136 -20.22 -1.36 -0.26
C ASP A 136 -19.44 -2.68 -0.43
N ILE A 137 -19.56 -3.56 0.55
CA ILE A 137 -18.87 -4.85 0.60
C ILE A 137 -19.21 -5.75 -0.58
N ASP A 138 -20.47 -5.76 -1.05
CA ASP A 138 -20.87 -6.63 -2.16
C ASP A 138 -20.29 -6.13 -3.49
N PHE A 139 -20.16 -4.82 -3.67
CA PHE A 139 -19.40 -4.25 -4.79
C PHE A 139 -17.90 -4.57 -4.67
N LEU A 140 -17.30 -4.43 -3.49
CA LEU A 140 -15.89 -4.72 -3.26
C LEU A 140 -15.52 -6.19 -3.52
N LYS A 141 -16.44 -7.13 -3.28
CA LYS A 141 -16.24 -8.55 -3.63
C LYS A 141 -15.98 -8.78 -5.12
N LEU A 142 -16.48 -7.91 -6.01
CA LEU A 142 -16.24 -8.01 -7.45
C LEU A 142 -14.76 -7.86 -7.83
N PHE A 143 -13.94 -7.24 -6.98
CA PHE A 143 -12.50 -7.08 -7.18
C PHE A 143 -11.67 -8.16 -6.49
N ASN A 144 -12.30 -8.99 -5.66
CA ASN A 144 -11.66 -9.95 -4.76
C ASN A 144 -12.09 -11.42 -5.02
N SER A 145 -12.68 -11.67 -6.19
CA SER A 145 -13.13 -12.99 -6.65
C SER A 145 -12.02 -13.85 -7.23
#